data_AF-A0A5J5BXB2-F1
#
_entry.id   AF-A0A5J5BXB2-F1
#
_cell.length_a   1.000
_cell.length_b   1.000
_cell.length_c   1.000
_cell.angle_alpha   90.00
_cell.angle_beta   90.00
_cell.angle_gamma   90.00
#
_symmetry.space_group_name_H-M   'P 1'
#
loop_
_entity.id
_entity.type
_entity.pdbx_description
1 polymer ?
#
loop_
_entity_poly.entity_id
_entity_poly.type
_entity_poly.pdbx_seq_one_letter_code
_entity_poly.pdbx_strand_id
1 'polypeptide(L)'
;MIVNDCWRNSHGDCALQPLGRLSFQPLSENPLLGPSASALDKMGALRLTFLTKHHQIWRLFTCAWLHAGVAHLIINLSSVIFVGIHLEQEFGSLRTGIIYMLSTFIGSLVAALFLKDRPSVASSAALFGLLGAMLSGLIQNWKFYTKKFTTIVAFFSILMINLVLGLLPYVNNFSNIGGFISGFLLGFVLLFNPQLEQMAQNKGGLFDYNVKGSAIVDLRQKLDRPVLRIVSLVLFSLLLAGGLFAVLHGINVNRCCGWCQYIDCVPFKWWSCNEKPMQCETMEIAGRLTLTCTGYDKFRVFPFTDISQARIQDLCTLICS
;
A
#
# COMPACT_ATOMS: atom_id res chain seq x y z
N MET A 1 -0.47 -0.77 17.89
CA MET A 1 -0.03 0.40 18.69
C MET A 1 -0.53 1.65 18.01
N ILE A 2 -1.35 2.47 18.67
CA ILE A 2 -1.78 3.77 18.15
C ILE A 2 -0.70 4.78 18.55
N VAL A 3 -0.03 5.37 17.57
CA VAL A 3 0.89 6.48 17.80
C VAL A 3 0.21 7.74 17.36
N ASN A 4 -0.13 8.56 18.32
CA ASN A 4 -0.60 9.91 18.08
C ASN A 4 0.25 10.86 18.91
N ASP A 5 1.01 11.70 18.22
CA ASP A 5 2.09 12.49 18.80
C ASP A 5 1.78 13.99 18.82
N CYS A 6 0.62 14.40 18.30
CA CYS A 6 0.26 15.81 18.16
C CYS A 6 0.23 16.54 19.51
N TRP A 7 -0.42 15.97 20.53
CA TRP A 7 -0.52 16.58 21.86
C TRP A 7 0.85 16.94 22.48
N ARG A 8 1.88 16.14 22.21
CA ARG A 8 3.24 16.35 22.74
C ARG A 8 4.13 17.18 21.83
N ASN A 9 3.94 17.07 20.51
CA ASN A 9 4.87 17.61 19.51
C ASN A 9 4.36 18.87 18.78
N SER A 10 3.08 19.22 18.95
CA SER A 10 2.43 20.34 18.25
C SER A 10 1.76 21.34 19.21
N HIS A 11 2.01 21.26 20.53
CA HIS A 11 1.58 22.23 21.56
C HIS A 11 0.13 22.74 21.43
N GLY A 12 -0.80 21.86 21.05
CA GLY A 12 -2.22 22.17 20.92
C GLY A 12 -2.69 22.53 19.49
N ASP A 13 -1.81 22.71 18.50
CA ASP A 13 -2.20 22.82 17.09
C ASP A 13 -2.52 21.42 16.51
N CYS A 14 -3.64 20.86 16.97
CA CYS A 14 -4.08 19.50 16.67
C CYS A 14 -5.52 19.47 16.17
N ALA A 15 -5.83 18.52 15.29
CA ALA A 15 -7.21 18.19 14.97
C ALA A 15 -7.84 17.39 16.12
N LEU A 16 -9.12 17.64 16.39
CA LEU A 16 -9.88 16.97 17.45
C LEU A 16 -9.22 17.12 18.85
N GLN A 17 -8.85 18.35 19.22
CA GLN A 17 -8.25 18.70 20.51
C GLN A 17 -8.95 18.09 21.75
N PRO A 18 -10.30 17.96 21.83
CA PRO A 18 -10.96 17.35 22.99
C PRO A 18 -10.52 15.90 23.28
N LEU A 19 -9.91 15.21 22.30
CA LEU A 19 -9.38 13.86 22.48
C LEU A 19 -8.04 13.82 23.24
N GLY A 20 -7.44 14.98 23.56
CA GLY A 20 -6.20 15.09 24.34
C GLY A 20 -5.06 14.31 23.70
N ARG A 21 -4.55 13.27 24.38
CA ARG A 21 -3.48 12.39 23.88
C ARG A 21 -3.83 11.66 22.57
N LEU A 22 -5.11 11.54 22.23
CA LEU A 22 -5.59 10.89 21.00
C LEU A 22 -5.90 11.91 19.88
N SER A 23 -5.57 13.20 20.06
CA SER A 23 -5.72 14.26 19.05
C SER A 23 -4.72 14.10 17.90
N PHE A 24 -5.17 14.30 16.65
CA PHE A 24 -4.39 14.05 15.43
C PHE A 24 -3.66 15.29 14.94
N GLN A 25 -2.71 15.11 14.02
CA GLN A 25 -2.13 16.27 13.32
C GLN A 25 -3.22 17.02 12.54
N PRO A 26 -3.04 18.33 12.30
CA PRO A 26 -3.96 19.11 11.47
C PRO A 26 -4.19 18.44 10.11
N LEU A 27 -5.42 18.54 9.58
CA LEU A 27 -5.78 17.94 8.29
C LEU A 27 -4.96 18.50 7.11
N SER A 28 -4.40 19.71 7.27
CA SER A 28 -3.45 20.28 6.31
C SER A 28 -2.13 19.50 6.25
N GLU A 29 -1.70 18.89 7.35
CA GLU A 29 -0.50 18.06 7.41
C GLU A 29 -0.78 16.60 7.08
N ASN A 30 -1.78 15.99 7.74
CA ASN A 30 -2.17 14.61 7.49
C ASN A 30 -3.69 14.52 7.30
N PRO A 31 -4.18 14.52 6.04
CA PRO A 31 -5.61 14.51 5.77
C PRO A 31 -6.30 13.20 6.16
N LEU A 32 -5.54 12.15 6.52
CA LEU A 32 -6.05 10.83 6.86
C LEU A 32 -6.35 10.64 8.36
N LEU A 33 -6.35 11.73 9.14
CA LEU A 33 -6.43 11.71 10.61
C LEU A 33 -5.35 10.79 11.18
N GLY A 34 -4.09 11.18 10.98
CA GLY A 34 -2.93 10.41 11.37
C GLY A 34 -1.90 11.23 12.15
N PRO A 35 -0.77 10.59 12.51
CA PRO A 35 0.33 11.26 13.18
C PRO A 35 1.19 12.08 12.21
N SER A 36 2.24 12.71 12.74
CA SER A 36 3.24 13.42 11.93
C SER A 36 4.04 12.48 11.03
N ALA A 37 4.65 13.04 9.99
CA ALA A 37 5.58 12.31 9.12
C ALA A 37 6.77 11.73 9.91
N SER A 38 7.35 12.50 10.83
CA SER A 38 8.43 12.02 11.71
C SER A 38 8.01 10.90 12.66
N ALA A 39 6.75 10.88 13.12
CA ALA A 39 6.22 9.76 13.91
C ALA A 39 6.07 8.47 13.08
N LEU A 40 5.63 8.57 11.82
CA LEU A 40 5.62 7.42 10.90
C LEU A 40 7.04 6.88 10.68
N ASP A 41 8.02 7.77 10.50
CA ASP A 41 9.43 7.40 10.38
C ASP A 41 9.96 6.70 11.65
N LYS A 42 9.61 7.19 12.84
CA LYS A 42 9.98 6.53 14.11
C LYS A 42 9.39 5.12 14.23
N MET A 43 8.17 4.92 13.73
CA MET A 43 7.45 3.65 13.82
C MET A 43 7.87 2.61 12.77
N GLY A 44 8.71 2.98 11.82
CA GLY A 44 9.23 2.04 10.83
C GLY A 44 8.62 2.18 9.43
N ALA A 45 8.12 3.37 9.07
CA ALA A 45 7.77 3.66 7.68
C ALA A 45 8.98 3.51 6.75
N LEU A 46 8.72 3.22 5.48
CA LEU A 46 9.76 3.17 4.45
C LEU A 46 10.15 4.58 4.03
N ARG A 47 11.46 4.83 4.02
CA ARG A 47 12.06 6.06 3.50
C ARG A 47 13.44 5.73 2.94
N LEU A 48 13.79 6.34 1.80
CA LEU A 48 15.05 6.05 1.10
C LEU A 48 16.28 6.21 2.00
N THR A 49 16.32 7.29 2.78
CA THR A 49 17.46 7.62 3.64
C THR A 49 17.72 6.56 4.72
N PHE A 50 16.68 6.01 5.36
CA PHE A 50 16.84 4.98 6.40
C PHE A 50 17.27 3.62 5.84
N LEU A 51 16.82 3.28 4.63
CA LEU A 51 17.20 2.01 4.02
C LEU A 51 18.61 2.04 3.42
N THR A 52 18.99 3.14 2.76
CA THR A 52 20.29 3.24 2.07
C THR A 52 21.43 3.70 2.97
N LYS A 53 21.23 4.74 3.80
CA LYS A 53 22.29 5.30 4.65
C LYS A 53 22.40 4.62 6.01
N HIS A 54 21.27 4.19 6.57
CA HIS A 54 21.21 3.61 7.92
C HIS A 54 21.00 2.09 7.93
N HIS A 55 20.92 1.45 6.75
CA HIS A 55 20.75 0.00 6.58
C HIS A 55 19.63 -0.62 7.45
N GLN A 56 18.52 0.10 7.65
CA GLN A 56 17.41 -0.33 8.52
C GLN A 56 16.44 -1.28 7.78
N ILE A 57 16.89 -2.48 7.45
CA ILE A 57 16.14 -3.49 6.67
C ILE A 57 14.86 -3.96 7.37
N TRP A 58 14.81 -3.91 8.70
CA TRP A 58 13.61 -4.25 9.49
C TRP A 58 12.38 -3.40 9.09
N ARG A 59 12.60 -2.22 8.49
CA ARG A 59 11.54 -1.36 7.97
C ARG A 59 10.69 -2.00 6.88
N LEU A 60 11.27 -2.92 6.10
CA LEU A 60 10.56 -3.71 5.08
C LEU A 60 9.46 -4.57 5.70
N PHE A 61 9.66 -5.00 6.95
CA PHE A 61 8.64 -5.73 7.68
C PHE A 61 7.68 -4.75 8.35
N THR A 62 8.15 -3.75 9.10
CA THR A 62 7.23 -2.89 9.86
C THR A 62 6.30 -2.06 8.98
N CYS A 63 6.73 -1.59 7.81
CA CYS A 63 5.92 -0.76 6.94
C CYS A 63 4.62 -1.42 6.46
N ALA A 64 4.59 -2.75 6.41
CA ALA A 64 3.42 -3.52 6.03
C ALA A 64 2.32 -3.53 7.10
N TRP A 65 2.64 -3.24 8.36
CA TRP A 65 1.65 -3.18 9.44
C TRP A 65 1.30 -1.74 9.85
N LEU A 66 2.00 -0.75 9.29
CA LEU A 66 1.71 0.66 9.51
C LEU A 66 0.62 1.15 8.59
N HIS A 67 -0.23 2.03 9.11
CA HIS A 67 -1.26 2.73 8.36
C HIS A 67 -1.02 4.23 8.49
N ALA A 68 -1.26 4.96 7.40
CA ALA A 68 -1.00 6.40 7.32
C ALA A 68 -1.90 7.27 8.23
N GLY A 69 -3.07 6.74 8.60
CA GLY A 69 -4.05 7.40 9.45
C GLY A 69 -5.28 6.51 9.65
N VAL A 70 -6.23 7.00 10.45
CA VAL A 70 -7.46 6.25 10.80
C VAL A 70 -8.31 5.96 9.57
N ALA A 71 -8.46 6.93 8.66
CA ALA A 71 -9.25 6.75 7.45
C ALA A 71 -8.68 5.63 6.56
N HIS A 72 -7.36 5.63 6.35
CA HIS A 72 -6.68 4.58 5.58
C HIS A 72 -6.80 3.21 6.26
N LEU A 73 -6.66 3.14 7.59
CA LEU A 73 -6.85 1.88 8.33
C LEU A 73 -8.24 1.28 8.12
N ILE A 74 -9.30 2.07 8.31
CA ILE A 74 -10.68 1.58 8.20
C ILE A 74 -10.97 1.08 6.79
N ILE A 75 -10.57 1.86 5.77
CA ILE A 75 -10.80 1.53 4.37
C ILE A 75 -10.03 0.26 3.99
N ASN A 76 -8.73 0.20 4.30
CA ASN A 76 -7.88 -0.95 3.97
C ASN A 76 -8.39 -2.22 4.66
N LEU A 77 -8.69 -2.16 5.96
CA LEU A 77 -9.16 -3.31 6.72
C LEU A 77 -10.52 -3.79 6.22
N SER A 78 -11.45 -2.88 5.92
CA SER A 78 -12.76 -3.24 5.37
C SER A 78 -12.63 -3.95 4.02
N SER A 79 -11.78 -3.44 3.14
CA SER A 79 -11.50 -4.07 1.84
C SER A 79 -10.83 -5.44 1.99
N VAL A 80 -9.84 -5.56 2.89
CA VAL A 80 -9.16 -6.84 3.18
C VAL A 80 -10.15 -7.87 3.74
N ILE A 81 -11.00 -7.49 4.67
CA ILE A 81 -12.01 -8.38 5.25
C ILE A 81 -12.98 -8.84 4.15
N PHE A 82 -13.49 -7.92 3.34
CA PHE A 82 -14.45 -8.24 2.28
C PHE A 82 -13.87 -9.21 1.24
N VAL A 83 -12.69 -8.89 0.68
CA VAL A 83 -12.03 -9.72 -0.34
C VAL A 83 -11.46 -11.01 0.27
N GLY A 84 -10.90 -10.90 1.48
CA GLY A 84 -10.30 -12.01 2.21
C GLY A 84 -11.32 -13.08 2.55
N ILE A 85 -12.46 -12.72 3.17
CA ILE A 85 -13.53 -13.68 3.49
C ILE A 85 -14.00 -14.41 2.22
N HIS A 86 -14.15 -13.69 1.10
CA HIS A 86 -14.53 -14.31 -0.16
C HIS A 86 -13.52 -15.37 -0.62
N LEU A 87 -12.22 -15.05 -0.61
CA LEU A 87 -11.17 -16.00 -1.00
C LEU A 87 -11.02 -17.16 0.00
N GLU A 88 -11.15 -16.91 1.30
CA GLU A 88 -11.11 -17.96 2.32
C GLU A 88 -12.26 -18.95 2.18
N GLN A 89 -13.46 -18.47 1.86
CA GLN A 89 -14.63 -19.34 1.63
C GLN A 89 -14.46 -20.20 0.37
N GLU A 90 -13.83 -19.68 -0.67
CA GLU A 90 -13.67 -20.38 -1.95
C GLU A 90 -12.46 -21.33 -1.99
N PHE A 91 -11.35 -20.93 -1.36
CA PHE A 91 -10.06 -21.62 -1.49
C PHE A 91 -9.44 -22.07 -0.16
N GLY A 92 -10.03 -21.70 0.97
CA GLY A 92 -9.56 -22.05 2.32
C GLY A 92 -8.59 -21.03 2.92
N SER A 93 -8.65 -20.90 4.25
CA SER A 93 -7.90 -19.90 5.03
C SER A 93 -6.39 -19.99 4.90
N LEU A 94 -5.82 -21.20 4.90
CA LEU A 94 -4.36 -21.39 4.83
C LEU A 94 -3.76 -20.80 3.53
N ARG A 95 -4.42 -21.06 2.39
CA ARG A 95 -3.93 -20.61 1.07
C ARG A 95 -4.04 -19.10 0.95
N THR A 96 -5.18 -18.54 1.35
CA THR A 96 -5.40 -17.09 1.39
C THR A 96 -4.40 -16.40 2.32
N GLY A 97 -4.13 -16.97 3.50
CA GLY A 97 -3.15 -16.45 4.44
C GLY A 97 -1.72 -16.45 3.89
N ILE A 98 -1.30 -17.50 3.18
CA ILE A 98 0.02 -17.55 2.53
C ILE A 98 0.14 -16.46 1.46
N ILE A 99 -0.89 -16.31 0.61
CA ILE A 99 -0.93 -15.26 -0.43
C ILE A 99 -0.85 -13.88 0.22
N TYR A 100 -1.65 -13.64 1.25
CA TYR A 100 -1.66 -12.38 1.99
C TYR A 100 -0.27 -12.00 2.50
N MET A 101 0.41 -12.93 3.19
CA MET A 101 1.72 -12.68 3.80
C MET A 101 2.83 -12.50 2.74
N LEU A 102 2.89 -13.37 1.74
CA LEU A 102 3.94 -13.31 0.71
C LEU A 102 3.75 -12.09 -0.19
N SER A 103 2.52 -11.75 -0.58
CA SER A 103 2.27 -10.55 -1.38
C SER A 103 2.60 -9.27 -0.65
N THR A 104 2.37 -9.23 0.66
CA THR A 104 2.77 -8.10 1.51
C THR A 104 4.28 -7.91 1.52
N PHE A 105 5.03 -9.01 1.63
CA PHE A 105 6.48 -8.98 1.63
C PHE A 105 7.05 -8.54 0.28
N ILE A 106 6.56 -9.12 -0.83
CA ILE A 106 6.99 -8.71 -2.18
C ILE A 106 6.61 -7.26 -2.47
N GLY A 107 5.41 -6.81 -2.07
CA GLY A 107 5.02 -5.41 -2.18
C GLY A 107 6.01 -4.49 -1.47
N SER A 108 6.41 -4.84 -0.24
CA SER A 108 7.40 -4.06 0.52
C SER A 108 8.78 -4.04 -0.14
N LEU A 109 9.21 -5.14 -0.78
CA LEU A 109 10.45 -5.17 -1.58
C LEU A 109 10.35 -4.26 -2.81
N VAL A 110 9.26 -4.34 -3.57
CA VAL A 110 9.05 -3.50 -4.75
C VAL A 110 8.99 -2.03 -4.34
N ALA A 111 8.25 -1.70 -3.27
CA ALA A 111 8.21 -0.35 -2.71
C ALA A 111 9.61 0.18 -2.38
N ALA A 112 10.48 -0.67 -1.82
CA ALA A 112 11.85 -0.32 -1.44
C ALA A 112 12.74 0.08 -2.64
N LEU A 113 12.48 -0.46 -3.83
CA LEU A 113 13.21 -0.15 -5.06
C LEU A 113 12.83 1.20 -5.68
N PHE A 114 11.63 1.70 -5.38
CA PHE A 114 11.08 2.95 -5.91
C PHE A 114 10.94 4.03 -4.82
N LEU A 115 11.73 3.93 -3.75
CA LEU A 115 11.61 4.85 -2.62
C LEU A 115 11.99 6.28 -2.96
N LYS A 116 11.18 7.16 -2.38
CA LYS A 116 11.34 8.60 -2.32
C LYS A 116 11.81 9.00 -0.92
N ASP A 117 12.23 10.26 -0.75
CA ASP A 117 12.62 10.79 0.57
C ASP A 117 11.43 11.32 1.38
N ARG A 118 10.31 10.60 1.33
CA ARG A 118 9.11 10.80 2.14
C ARG A 118 8.72 9.49 2.81
N PRO A 119 8.18 9.50 4.04
CA PRO A 119 7.68 8.28 4.67
C PRO A 119 6.57 7.68 3.81
N SER A 120 6.58 6.36 3.71
CA SER A 120 5.51 5.60 3.05
C SER A 120 5.20 4.29 3.77
N VAL A 121 3.94 3.89 3.70
CA VAL A 121 3.44 2.64 4.28
C VAL A 121 3.03 1.67 3.17
N ALA A 122 3.10 0.37 3.49
CA ALA A 122 2.92 -0.72 2.54
C ALA A 122 1.73 -1.64 2.89
N SER A 123 0.87 -1.26 3.85
CA SER A 123 -0.21 -2.12 4.36
C SER A 123 -1.23 -2.57 3.32
N SER A 124 -1.43 -1.80 2.26
CA SER A 124 -2.36 -2.10 1.17
C SER A 124 -1.84 -3.16 0.19
N ALA A 125 -0.54 -3.50 0.21
CA ALA A 125 0.02 -4.53 -0.67
C ALA A 125 -0.66 -5.89 -0.49
N ALA A 126 -1.07 -6.21 0.74
CA ALA A 126 -1.77 -7.44 1.08
C ALA A 126 -3.12 -7.52 0.34
N LEU A 127 -3.90 -6.43 0.39
CA LEU A 127 -5.18 -6.32 -0.32
C LEU A 127 -5.01 -6.49 -1.82
N PHE A 128 -4.03 -5.79 -2.41
CA PHE A 128 -3.76 -5.93 -3.83
C PHE A 128 -3.28 -7.33 -4.20
N GLY A 129 -2.55 -8.01 -3.32
CA GLY A 129 -2.23 -9.43 -3.47
C GLY A 129 -3.46 -10.33 -3.52
N LEU A 130 -4.42 -10.11 -2.62
CA LEU A 130 -5.69 -10.82 -2.65
C LEU A 130 -6.47 -10.53 -3.94
N LEU A 131 -6.51 -9.28 -4.42
CA LEU A 131 -7.13 -8.93 -5.70
C LEU A 131 -6.43 -9.59 -6.89
N GLY A 132 -5.09 -9.63 -6.91
CA GLY A 132 -4.32 -10.34 -7.93
C GLY A 132 -4.62 -11.84 -7.94
N ALA A 133 -4.69 -12.44 -6.75
CA ALA A 133 -5.04 -13.85 -6.59
C ALA A 133 -6.46 -14.13 -7.07
N MET A 134 -7.43 -13.28 -6.73
CA MET A 134 -8.80 -13.34 -7.21
C MET A 134 -8.87 -13.27 -8.75
N LEU A 135 -8.07 -12.41 -9.40
CA LEU A 135 -7.98 -12.37 -10.87
C LEU A 135 -7.46 -13.69 -11.45
N SER A 136 -6.43 -14.29 -10.84
CA SER A 136 -5.93 -15.60 -11.28
C SER A 136 -6.99 -16.71 -11.12
N GLY A 137 -7.78 -16.67 -10.04
CA GLY A 137 -8.90 -17.59 -9.81
C GLY A 137 -9.99 -17.41 -10.87
N LEU A 138 -10.34 -16.16 -11.18
CA LEU A 138 -11.29 -15.82 -12.24
C LEU A 138 -10.84 -16.35 -13.60
N ILE A 139 -9.55 -16.22 -13.95
CA ILE A 139 -8.99 -16.75 -15.20
C ILE A 139 -9.03 -18.29 -15.20
N GLN A 140 -8.63 -18.94 -14.10
CA GLN A 140 -8.59 -20.41 -14.00
C GLN A 140 -9.98 -21.07 -14.03
N ASN A 141 -11.00 -20.35 -13.57
CA ASN A 141 -12.39 -20.84 -13.43
C ASN A 141 -13.36 -20.12 -14.37
N TRP A 142 -12.87 -19.38 -15.36
CA TRP A 142 -13.65 -18.51 -16.26
C TRP A 142 -14.90 -19.16 -16.87
N LYS A 143 -14.81 -20.46 -17.16
CA LYS A 143 -15.89 -21.22 -17.81
C LYS A 143 -17.09 -21.46 -16.90
N PHE A 144 -16.89 -21.46 -15.59
CA PHE A 144 -17.94 -21.73 -14.62
C PHE A 144 -18.77 -20.48 -14.32
N TYR A 145 -18.29 -19.27 -14.56
CA TYR A 145 -19.05 -18.06 -14.26
C TYR A 145 -20.22 -17.87 -15.24
N THR A 146 -21.45 -17.76 -14.72
CA THR A 146 -22.66 -17.50 -15.50
C THR A 146 -22.78 -16.05 -15.94
N LYS A 147 -22.46 -15.11 -15.05
CA LYS A 147 -22.56 -13.66 -15.27
C LYS A 147 -21.19 -13.01 -15.47
N LYS A 148 -20.44 -13.50 -16.47
CA LYS A 148 -19.05 -13.08 -16.75
C LYS A 148 -18.86 -11.57 -16.79
N PHE A 149 -19.73 -10.86 -17.51
CA PHE A 149 -19.63 -9.40 -17.64
C PHE A 149 -19.77 -8.71 -16.27
N THR A 150 -20.79 -9.06 -15.49
CA THR A 150 -21.00 -8.51 -14.14
C THR A 150 -19.81 -8.80 -13.22
N THR A 151 -19.25 -10.01 -13.30
CA THR A 151 -18.07 -10.41 -12.53
C THR A 151 -16.85 -9.55 -12.84
N ILE A 152 -16.56 -9.37 -14.13
CA ILE A 152 -15.44 -8.54 -14.61
C ILE A 152 -15.63 -7.09 -14.17
N VAL A 153 -16.83 -6.53 -14.40
CA VAL A 153 -17.13 -5.13 -14.04
C VAL A 153 -16.96 -4.94 -12.54
N ALA A 154 -17.52 -5.82 -11.71
CA ALA A 154 -17.37 -5.73 -10.25
C ALA A 154 -15.90 -5.81 -9.81
N PHE A 155 -15.13 -6.75 -10.36
CA PHE A 155 -13.70 -6.86 -10.07
C PHE A 155 -12.92 -5.58 -10.43
N PHE A 156 -13.09 -5.09 -11.66
CA PHE A 156 -12.39 -3.89 -12.11
C PHE A 156 -12.87 -2.63 -11.36
N SER A 157 -14.14 -2.55 -10.97
CA SER A 157 -14.63 -1.47 -10.11
C SER A 157 -13.93 -1.49 -8.74
N ILE A 158 -13.84 -2.65 -8.08
CA ILE A 158 -13.13 -2.78 -6.80
C ILE A 158 -11.65 -2.43 -6.96
N LEU A 159 -10.99 -2.92 -8.01
CA LEU A 159 -9.59 -2.64 -8.29
C LEU A 159 -9.34 -1.14 -8.50
N MET A 160 -10.17 -0.48 -9.31
CA MET A 160 -10.04 0.95 -9.60
C MET A 160 -10.30 1.82 -8.38
N ILE A 161 -11.32 1.48 -7.58
CA ILE A 161 -11.58 2.19 -6.31
C ILE A 161 -10.37 2.10 -5.39
N ASN A 162 -9.79 0.91 -5.22
CA ASN A 162 -8.60 0.74 -4.38
C ASN A 162 -7.35 1.42 -4.96
N LEU A 163 -7.22 1.50 -6.29
CA LEU A 163 -6.12 2.22 -6.94
C LEU A 163 -6.23 3.74 -6.71
N VAL A 164 -7.45 4.30 -6.80
CA VAL A 164 -7.72 5.70 -6.47
C VAL A 164 -7.43 5.98 -4.99
N LEU A 165 -7.84 5.08 -4.09
CA LEU A 165 -7.48 5.15 -2.67
C LEU A 165 -5.97 5.00 -2.43
N GLY A 166 -5.26 4.34 -3.34
CA GLY A 166 -3.80 4.26 -3.34
C GLY A 166 -3.10 5.60 -3.61
N LEU A 167 -3.80 6.59 -4.17
CA LEU A 167 -3.27 7.94 -4.38
C LEU A 167 -3.28 8.81 -3.11
N LEU A 168 -3.82 8.29 -1.99
CA LEU A 168 -3.81 8.97 -0.71
C LEU A 168 -2.36 9.19 -0.20
N PRO A 169 -2.10 10.26 0.57
CA PRO A 169 -0.76 10.56 1.04
C PRO A 169 -0.20 9.42 1.91
N TYR A 170 1.12 9.25 1.84
CA TYR A 170 1.89 8.18 2.49
C TYR A 170 1.60 6.75 2.02
N VAL A 171 0.58 6.50 1.19
CA VAL A 171 0.35 5.18 0.58
C VAL A 171 1.33 4.97 -0.58
N ASN A 172 1.89 3.77 -0.69
CA ASN A 172 2.86 3.42 -1.73
C ASN A 172 2.20 2.53 -2.79
N ASN A 173 2.06 3.05 -4.01
CA ASN A 173 1.44 2.33 -5.12
C ASN A 173 2.37 1.32 -5.78
N PHE A 174 3.69 1.52 -5.73
CA PHE A 174 4.64 0.46 -6.10
C PHE A 174 4.48 -0.78 -5.23
N SER A 175 4.19 -0.58 -3.94
CA SER A 175 3.83 -1.67 -3.02
C SER A 175 2.58 -2.41 -3.47
N ASN A 176 1.54 -1.66 -3.86
CA ASN A 176 0.29 -2.21 -4.37
C ASN A 176 0.49 -3.01 -5.67
N ILE A 177 1.29 -2.49 -6.60
CA ILE A 177 1.64 -3.17 -7.85
C ILE A 177 2.41 -4.47 -7.57
N GLY A 178 3.43 -4.42 -6.71
CA GLY A 178 4.20 -5.60 -6.31
C GLY A 178 3.34 -6.65 -5.61
N GLY A 179 2.45 -6.20 -4.73
CA GLY A 179 1.42 -7.04 -4.10
C GLY A 179 0.52 -7.71 -5.12
N PHE A 180 -0.04 -6.95 -6.06
CA PHE A 180 -0.91 -7.47 -7.11
C PHE A 180 -0.23 -8.52 -7.99
N ILE A 181 0.97 -8.22 -8.50
CA ILE A 181 1.74 -9.13 -9.36
C ILE A 181 2.06 -10.43 -8.61
N SER A 182 2.56 -10.33 -7.38
CA SER A 182 2.88 -11.50 -6.58
C SER A 182 1.64 -12.34 -6.25
N GLY A 183 0.53 -11.70 -5.90
CA GLY A 183 -0.73 -12.39 -5.60
C GLY A 183 -1.32 -13.08 -6.84
N PHE A 184 -1.21 -12.44 -8.00
CA PHE A 184 -1.60 -13.04 -9.28
C PHE A 184 -0.79 -14.29 -9.62
N LEU A 185 0.53 -14.25 -9.44
CA LEU A 185 1.41 -15.41 -9.64
C LEU A 185 1.12 -16.52 -8.61
N LEU A 186 1.05 -16.18 -7.33
CA LEU A 186 0.76 -17.13 -6.26
C LEU A 186 -0.65 -17.72 -6.39
N GLY A 187 -1.59 -16.97 -6.94
CA GLY A 187 -2.94 -17.45 -7.16
C GLY A 187 -3.00 -18.56 -8.22
N PHE A 188 -2.19 -18.50 -9.28
CA PHE A 188 -2.03 -19.63 -10.20
C PHE A 188 -1.42 -20.85 -9.52
N VAL A 189 -0.46 -20.64 -8.59
CA VAL A 189 0.22 -21.72 -7.86
C VAL A 189 -0.70 -22.39 -6.84
N LEU A 190 -1.44 -21.60 -6.05
CA LEU A 190 -2.10 -22.04 -4.82
C LEU A 190 -3.63 -22.18 -4.97
N LEU A 191 -4.30 -21.36 -5.80
CA LEU A 191 -5.77 -21.38 -5.93
C LEU A 191 -6.28 -22.43 -6.92
N PHE A 192 -5.66 -23.61 -6.90
CA PHE A 192 -6.22 -24.75 -7.59
C PHE A 192 -7.25 -25.44 -6.71
N ASN A 193 -8.51 -25.40 -7.13
CA ASN A 193 -9.54 -26.20 -6.49
C ASN A 193 -10.17 -27.19 -7.49
N PRO A 194 -9.98 -28.51 -7.31
CA PRO A 194 -10.78 -29.53 -8.00
C PRO A 194 -12.21 -29.66 -7.42
N GLN A 195 -12.54 -29.00 -6.30
CA GLN A 195 -13.84 -29.13 -5.62
C GLN A 195 -14.94 -28.17 -6.09
N LEU A 196 -14.66 -27.28 -7.04
CA LEU A 196 -15.68 -26.42 -7.67
C LEU A 196 -16.77 -27.24 -8.39
N GLU A 197 -16.48 -28.48 -8.76
CA GLU A 197 -17.46 -29.45 -9.27
C GLU A 197 -18.44 -29.97 -8.21
N GLN A 198 -18.08 -30.00 -6.92
CA GLN A 198 -18.92 -30.55 -5.85
C GLN A 198 -19.73 -29.52 -5.07
N MET A 199 -19.30 -28.25 -5.02
CA MET A 199 -19.96 -27.19 -4.22
C MET A 199 -20.87 -26.25 -5.03
N ALA A 200 -20.96 -26.40 -6.35
CA ALA A 200 -21.77 -25.52 -7.21
C ALA A 200 -23.31 -25.67 -7.04
N GLN A 201 -23.79 -26.57 -6.17
CA GLN A 201 -25.23 -26.75 -5.96
C GLN A 201 -25.83 -25.91 -4.83
N ASN A 202 -25.07 -25.33 -3.91
CA ASN A 202 -25.65 -24.57 -2.78
C ASN A 202 -24.70 -23.48 -2.25
N LYS A 203 -24.74 -22.26 -2.81
CA LYS A 203 -24.63 -20.96 -2.10
C LYS A 203 -24.48 -19.77 -3.05
N GLY A 204 -25.23 -18.71 -2.79
CA GLY A 204 -25.08 -17.39 -3.42
C GLY A 204 -23.86 -16.64 -2.87
N GLY A 205 -22.71 -16.83 -3.52
CA GLY A 205 -21.52 -15.99 -3.33
C GLY A 205 -21.53 -14.75 -4.24
N LEU A 206 -20.48 -13.94 -4.20
CA LEU A 206 -20.33 -12.72 -5.01
C LEU A 206 -20.45 -12.98 -6.53
N PHE A 207 -20.10 -14.20 -6.96
CA PHE A 207 -20.22 -14.62 -8.34
C PHE A 207 -20.94 -15.96 -8.47
N ASP A 208 -21.71 -16.07 -9.54
CA ASP A 208 -22.67 -17.13 -9.78
C ASP A 208 -22.08 -18.14 -10.78
N TYR A 209 -22.15 -19.45 -10.46
CA TYR A 209 -21.42 -20.52 -11.16
C TYR A 209 -22.38 -21.53 -11.84
N ASN A 210 -22.03 -22.10 -13.00
CA ASN A 210 -22.76 -23.17 -13.70
C ASN A 210 -21.81 -24.16 -14.40
N VAL A 211 -22.09 -25.45 -14.26
CA VAL A 211 -21.24 -26.56 -14.69
C VAL A 211 -21.80 -27.16 -15.99
N LYS A 212 -21.26 -26.75 -17.14
CA LYS A 212 -21.41 -27.49 -18.42
C LYS A 212 -20.08 -27.48 -19.18
N GLY A 213 -19.39 -28.62 -19.29
CA GLY A 213 -18.09 -28.75 -19.96
C GLY A 213 -17.98 -29.98 -20.86
N SER A 214 -17.25 -29.85 -21.98
CA SER A 214 -16.97 -30.90 -22.99
C SER A 214 -15.59 -31.57 -22.76
N ALA A 215 -15.48 -32.88 -22.98
CA ALA A 215 -14.32 -33.71 -22.59
C ALA A 215 -12.96 -33.35 -23.23
N ILE A 216 -12.94 -32.89 -24.49
CA ILE A 216 -11.69 -32.49 -25.19
C ILE A 216 -11.10 -31.21 -24.59
N VAL A 217 -11.98 -30.30 -24.17
CA VAL A 217 -11.63 -29.05 -23.52
C VAL A 217 -11.03 -29.31 -22.13
N ASP A 218 -11.50 -30.37 -21.47
CA ASP A 218 -11.09 -30.76 -20.14
C ASP A 218 -9.66 -31.33 -20.11
N LEU A 219 -9.26 -32.12 -21.12
CA LEU A 219 -7.91 -32.67 -21.24
C LEU A 219 -6.82 -31.60 -21.46
N ARG A 220 -7.07 -30.63 -22.36
CA ARG A 220 -6.15 -29.50 -22.60
C ARG A 220 -6.00 -28.63 -21.35
N GLN A 221 -7.11 -28.38 -20.65
CA GLN A 221 -7.12 -27.65 -19.38
C GLN A 221 -6.41 -28.41 -18.24
N LYS A 222 -6.40 -29.75 -18.28
CA LYS A 222 -5.66 -30.60 -17.35
C LYS A 222 -4.14 -30.51 -17.54
N LEU A 223 -3.68 -30.33 -18.78
CA LEU A 223 -2.26 -30.19 -19.12
C LEU A 223 -1.72 -28.75 -18.97
N ASP A 224 -2.54 -27.73 -19.27
CA ASP A 224 -2.13 -26.32 -19.19
C ASP A 224 -1.96 -25.85 -17.73
N ARG A 225 -2.72 -26.43 -16.79
CA ARG A 225 -2.67 -26.09 -15.36
C ARG A 225 -1.31 -26.34 -14.68
N PRO A 226 -0.66 -27.52 -14.80
CA PRO A 226 0.66 -27.73 -14.19
C PRO A 226 1.76 -26.87 -14.82
N VAL A 227 1.72 -26.65 -16.15
CA VAL A 227 2.69 -25.77 -16.82
C VAL A 227 2.58 -24.34 -16.29
N LEU A 228 1.36 -23.81 -16.21
CA LEU A 228 1.12 -22.46 -15.70
C LEU A 228 1.59 -22.32 -14.25
N ARG A 229 1.38 -23.33 -13.39
CA ARG A 229 1.90 -23.32 -12.02
C ARG A 229 3.41 -23.25 -11.96
N ILE A 230 4.10 -24.08 -12.74
CA ILE A 230 5.57 -24.13 -12.73
C ILE A 230 6.11 -22.78 -13.20
N VAL A 231 5.57 -22.23 -14.29
CA VAL A 231 5.98 -20.92 -14.81
C VAL A 231 5.71 -19.83 -13.78
N SER A 232 4.52 -19.77 -13.17
CA SER A 232 4.20 -18.78 -12.15
C SER A 232 5.07 -18.90 -10.91
N LEU A 233 5.42 -20.11 -10.48
CA LEU A 233 6.32 -20.33 -9.35
C LEU A 233 7.75 -19.87 -9.65
N VAL A 234 8.25 -20.14 -10.85
CA VAL A 234 9.57 -19.66 -11.31
C VAL A 234 9.59 -18.13 -11.35
N LEU A 235 8.58 -17.50 -11.97
CA LEU A 235 8.46 -16.04 -12.03
C LEU A 235 8.36 -15.41 -10.64
N PHE A 236 7.59 -16.00 -9.73
CA PHE A 236 7.49 -15.55 -8.34
C PHE A 236 8.83 -15.65 -7.61
N SER A 237 9.55 -16.76 -7.79
CA SER A 237 10.86 -16.97 -7.17
C SER A 237 11.91 -15.99 -7.70
N LEU A 238 11.89 -15.68 -9.01
CA LEU A 238 12.73 -14.65 -9.61
C LEU A 238 12.41 -13.25 -9.07
N LEU A 239 11.12 -12.93 -8.91
CA LEU A 239 10.68 -11.65 -8.32
C LEU A 239 11.16 -11.51 -6.88
N LEU A 240 11.03 -12.57 -6.07
CA LEU A 240 11.50 -12.61 -4.69
C LEU A 240 13.03 -12.46 -4.60
N ALA A 241 13.77 -13.31 -5.32
CA ALA A 241 15.23 -13.32 -5.29
C ALA A 241 15.82 -12.02 -5.86
N GLY A 242 15.29 -11.54 -6.98
CA GLY A 242 15.70 -10.28 -7.62
C GLY A 242 15.39 -9.06 -6.74
N GLY A 243 14.20 -9.03 -6.12
CA GLY A 243 13.82 -7.97 -5.19
C GLY A 243 14.73 -7.93 -3.96
N LEU A 244 14.99 -9.08 -3.34
CA LEU A 244 15.94 -9.19 -2.22
C LEU A 244 17.34 -8.74 -2.63
N PHE A 245 17.86 -9.24 -3.74
CA PHE A 245 19.17 -8.86 -4.25
C PHE A 245 19.27 -7.35 -4.46
N ALA A 246 18.29 -6.76 -5.14
CA ALA A 246 18.30 -5.34 -5.46
C ALA A 246 18.19 -4.45 -4.20
N VAL A 247 17.36 -4.82 -3.23
CA VAL A 247 17.24 -4.10 -1.96
C VAL A 247 18.52 -4.20 -1.13
N LEU A 248 19.13 -5.40 -1.05
CA LEU A 248 20.37 -5.61 -0.30
C LEU A 248 21.57 -4.86 -0.91
N HIS A 249 21.57 -4.65 -2.22
CA HIS A 249 22.60 -3.85 -2.92
C HIS A 249 22.26 -2.36 -2.99
N GLY A 250 21.15 -1.92 -2.37
CA GLY A 250 20.75 -0.51 -2.33
C GLY A 250 20.40 0.07 -3.71
N ILE A 251 19.92 -0.77 -4.65
CA ILE A 251 19.51 -0.33 -5.98
C ILE A 251 18.25 0.53 -5.85
N ASN A 252 18.34 1.78 -6.29
CA ASN A 252 17.19 2.68 -6.40
C ASN A 252 16.83 2.90 -7.87
N VAL A 253 15.72 2.27 -8.29
CA VAL A 253 15.20 2.30 -9.67
C VAL A 253 14.52 3.64 -9.98
N ASN A 254 14.08 4.39 -8.96
CA ASN A 254 13.49 5.72 -9.15
C ASN A 254 14.45 6.69 -9.87
N ARG A 255 15.77 6.48 -9.75
CA ARG A 255 16.78 7.28 -10.49
C ARG A 255 16.74 7.10 -12.01
N CYS A 256 16.21 5.98 -12.48
CA CYS A 256 16.17 5.64 -13.90
C CYS A 256 14.81 5.98 -14.56
N CYS A 257 13.86 6.54 -13.80
CA CYS A 257 12.46 6.66 -14.23
C CYS A 257 11.87 8.03 -13.89
N GLY A 258 11.79 8.92 -14.89
CA GLY A 258 11.24 10.27 -14.71
C GLY A 258 9.73 10.31 -14.44
N TRP A 259 8.98 9.27 -14.82
CA TRP A 259 7.52 9.20 -14.68
C TRP A 259 7.06 8.44 -13.42
N CYS A 260 7.96 7.74 -12.74
CA CYS A 260 7.64 6.94 -11.54
C CYS A 260 7.04 7.79 -10.41
N GLN A 261 7.36 9.09 -10.39
CA GLN A 261 6.80 10.02 -9.42
C GLN A 261 5.27 10.11 -9.43
N TYR A 262 4.64 9.92 -10.60
CA TYR A 262 3.20 10.06 -10.80
C TYR A 262 2.39 8.82 -10.40
N ILE A 263 3.07 7.67 -10.21
CA ILE A 263 2.40 6.46 -9.74
C ILE A 263 1.99 6.60 -8.26
N ASP A 264 2.85 7.15 -7.42
CA ASP A 264 2.58 7.33 -5.99
C ASP A 264 1.83 8.63 -5.66
N CYS A 265 1.86 9.61 -6.55
CA CYS A 265 1.31 10.94 -6.27
C CYS A 265 0.87 11.62 -7.55
N VAL A 266 -0.43 11.93 -7.64
CA VAL A 266 -0.98 12.81 -8.67
C VAL A 266 -1.22 14.18 -8.05
N PRO A 267 -0.63 15.27 -8.59
CA PRO A 267 -0.80 16.60 -8.01
C PRO A 267 -2.27 17.04 -8.10
N PHE A 268 -2.84 17.48 -6.98
CA PHE A 268 -4.22 17.97 -6.89
C PHE A 268 -4.27 19.30 -6.14
N LYS A 269 -5.39 20.03 -6.20
CA LYS A 269 -5.51 21.36 -5.54
C LYS A 269 -5.23 21.34 -4.04
N TRP A 270 -5.30 20.17 -3.39
CA TRP A 270 -5.12 20.02 -1.93
C TRP A 270 -3.79 19.36 -1.54
N TRP A 271 -2.96 18.89 -2.48
CA TRP A 271 -1.63 18.34 -2.19
C TRP A 271 -0.68 18.39 -3.40
N SER A 272 0.60 18.62 -3.13
CA SER A 272 1.67 18.74 -4.13
C SER A 272 2.59 17.53 -4.12
N CYS A 273 3.12 17.16 -5.29
CA CYS A 273 4.02 16.02 -5.47
C CYS A 273 5.49 16.43 -5.68
N ASN A 274 5.82 17.72 -5.54
CA ASN A 274 7.16 18.22 -5.80
C ASN A 274 8.12 17.91 -4.64
N GLU A 275 9.22 17.23 -4.96
CA GLU A 275 10.25 16.78 -4.02
C GLU A 275 11.53 17.62 -4.13
N LYS A 276 11.42 18.96 -4.11
CA LYS A 276 12.64 19.77 -4.01
C LYS A 276 13.16 19.69 -2.56
N PRO A 277 14.48 19.56 -2.33
CA PRO A 277 15.05 19.75 -1.01
C PRO A 277 14.82 21.21 -0.63
N MET A 278 13.73 21.45 0.09
CA MET A 278 13.33 22.77 0.51
C MET A 278 14.06 23.07 1.80
N GLN A 279 14.85 24.15 1.79
CA GLN A 279 15.42 24.70 3.01
C GLN A 279 14.40 25.68 3.58
N CYS A 280 14.25 25.68 4.90
CA CYS A 280 13.48 26.68 5.60
C CYS A 280 14.39 27.42 6.57
N GLU A 281 14.25 28.74 6.60
CA GLU A 281 14.81 29.55 7.65
C GLU A 281 13.84 29.58 8.84
N THR A 282 14.40 29.47 10.03
CA THR A 282 13.69 29.50 11.30
C THR A 282 13.99 30.82 11.99
N MET A 283 12.95 31.56 12.37
CA MET A 283 13.08 32.80 13.12
C MET A 283 12.19 32.75 14.35
N GLU A 284 12.76 32.96 15.53
CA GLU A 284 12.01 33.02 16.79
C GLU A 284 11.89 34.46 17.28
N ILE A 285 10.65 34.93 17.46
CA ILE A 285 10.38 36.26 18.01
C ILE A 285 9.26 36.14 19.05
N ALA A 286 9.51 36.62 20.27
CA ALA A 286 8.52 36.73 21.34
C ALA A 286 7.72 35.42 21.60
N GLY A 287 8.40 34.27 21.60
CA GLY A 287 7.78 32.96 21.84
C GLY A 287 6.97 32.40 20.66
N ARG A 288 7.10 32.98 19.46
CA ARG A 288 6.53 32.46 18.21
C ARG A 288 7.64 32.01 17.27
N LEU A 289 7.46 30.85 16.67
CA LEU A 289 8.35 30.32 15.65
C LEU A 289 7.82 30.66 14.26
N THR A 290 8.62 31.34 13.45
CA THR A 290 8.33 31.60 12.04
C THR A 290 9.20 30.69 11.18
N LEU A 291 8.56 29.91 10.31
CA LEU A 291 9.25 29.12 9.29
C LEU A 291 9.01 29.78 7.94
N THR A 292 10.10 30.11 7.25
CA THR A 292 10.08 30.75 5.92
C THR A 292 10.73 29.84 4.90
N CYS A 293 10.04 29.55 3.80
CA CYS A 293 10.57 28.71 2.74
C CYS A 293 11.61 29.47 1.90
N THR A 294 12.86 29.00 1.82
CA THR A 294 13.86 29.69 0.98
C THR A 294 13.56 29.39 -0.50
N GLY A 295 13.20 30.43 -1.26
CA GLY A 295 12.89 30.35 -2.70
C GLY A 295 11.40 30.43 -3.05
N TYR A 296 10.51 30.48 -2.06
CA TYR A 296 9.09 30.77 -2.23
C TYR A 296 8.67 31.76 -1.14
N ASP A 297 7.94 32.84 -1.44
CA ASP A 297 7.44 33.82 -0.46
C ASP A 297 6.31 33.25 0.44
N LYS A 298 6.45 31.99 0.89
CA LYS A 298 5.57 31.31 1.82
C LYS A 298 6.23 31.26 3.19
N PHE A 299 5.52 31.74 4.19
CA PHE A 299 5.91 31.63 5.59
C PHE A 299 4.70 31.23 6.44
N ARG A 300 4.95 30.61 7.59
CA ARG A 300 3.91 30.35 8.60
C ARG A 300 4.46 30.63 9.99
N VAL A 301 3.63 31.29 10.80
CA VAL A 301 3.94 31.60 12.20
C VAL A 301 3.20 30.61 13.08
N PHE A 302 3.94 29.96 13.98
CA PHE A 302 3.45 29.02 14.98
C PHE A 302 3.50 29.65 16.37
N PRO A 303 2.50 29.40 17.24
CA PRO A 303 2.42 29.99 18.57
C PRO A 303 3.32 29.29 19.61
N PHE A 304 4.34 28.55 19.17
CA PHE A 304 5.24 27.75 20.00
C PHE A 304 6.64 27.72 19.36
N THR A 305 7.68 27.54 20.18
CA THR A 305 9.10 27.48 19.73
C THR A 305 9.81 26.17 20.12
N ASP A 306 9.40 25.51 21.21
CA ASP A 306 10.05 24.29 21.70
C ASP A 306 9.60 23.04 20.93
N ILE A 307 10.16 22.81 19.74
CA ILE A 307 9.87 21.64 18.91
C ILE A 307 11.14 20.96 18.41
N SER A 308 11.10 19.64 18.24
CA SER A 308 12.26 18.86 17.77
C SER A 308 12.67 19.21 16.33
N GLN A 309 13.94 19.01 15.98
CA GLN A 309 14.44 19.22 14.61
C GLN A 309 13.68 18.40 13.55
N ALA A 310 13.29 17.16 13.87
CA ALA A 310 12.47 16.35 12.97
C ALA A 310 11.09 16.99 12.70
N ARG A 311 10.52 17.66 13.71
CA ARG A 311 9.24 18.36 13.59
C ARG A 311 9.37 19.63 12.75
N ILE A 312 10.46 20.37 12.90
CA ILE A 312 10.79 21.53 12.05
C ILE A 312 10.86 21.09 10.57
N GLN A 313 11.50 19.95 10.30
CA GLN A 313 11.59 19.42 8.93
C GLN A 313 10.22 19.00 8.37
N ASP A 314 9.36 18.38 9.18
CA ASP A 314 7.98 18.03 8.77
C ASP A 314 7.20 19.30 8.37
N LEU A 315 7.23 20.34 9.21
CA LEU A 315 6.55 21.61 8.97
C LEU A 315 7.15 22.38 7.79
N CYS A 316 8.47 22.34 7.63
CA CYS A 316 9.16 22.93 6.48
C CYS A 316 8.68 22.30 5.16
N THR A 317 8.65 20.96 5.12
CA THR A 317 8.17 20.20 3.96
C THR A 317 6.72 20.57 3.62
N LEU A 318 5.88 20.76 4.64
CA LEU A 318 4.49 21.17 4.47
C LEU A 318 4.35 22.58 3.86
N ILE A 319 5.05 23.58 4.42
CA ILE A 319 4.94 24.99 3.99
C ILE A 319 5.47 25.19 2.57
N CYS A 320 6.55 24.50 2.25
CA CYS A 320 7.23 24.62 0.97
C CYS A 320 6.60 23.80 -0.17
N SER A 321 5.64 22.91 0.15
CA SER A 321 4.95 22.09 -0.85
C SER A 321 3.97 22.86 -1.75
#